data_AF-A0A960RUA5-F1
#
_entry.id   AF-A0A960RUA5-F1
#
_cell.length_a   1.000
_cell.length_b   1.000
_cell.length_c   1.000
_cell.angle_alpha   90.00
_cell.angle_beta   90.00
_cell.angle_gamma   90.00
#
_symmetry.space_group_name_H-M   'P 1'
#
loop_
_entity.id
_entity.type
_entity.pdbx_description
1 polymer ?
#
loop_
_entity_poly.entity_id
_entity_poly.type
_entity_poly.pdbx_seq_one_letter_code
_entity_poly.pdbx_strand_id
1 'polypeptide(L)'
;MDNINILEKCFQAYIKDLPRWLPEGIVDVDLKLLNDFNLLNYHDDKRHDPSLTRYFHVIETQEKITLVNDDFVVWIVPEQIGGVSVTYTLVAINQEKFPRLEMAFATSGVYNTSRLVLRVLEKYLKEIQENEEMLNSYQAE
;
A
#
# COMPACT_ATOMS: atom_id res chain seq x y z
N MET A 1 -14.57 -5.16 4.27
CA MET A 1 -14.68 -6.58 4.69
C MET A 1 -13.67 -6.85 5.80
N ASP A 2 -14.13 -7.07 7.04
CA ASP A 2 -13.23 -7.02 8.22
C ASP A 2 -12.83 -8.40 8.76
N ASN A 3 -13.04 -9.45 7.96
CA ASN A 3 -12.74 -10.80 8.41
C ASN A 3 -11.24 -11.08 8.31
N ILE A 4 -10.55 -10.92 9.44
CA ILE A 4 -9.10 -11.14 9.61
C ILE A 4 -8.62 -12.46 8.99
N ASN A 5 -9.39 -13.54 9.14
CA ASN A 5 -9.01 -14.85 8.58
C ASN A 5 -8.99 -14.86 7.05
N ILE A 6 -9.83 -14.05 6.42
CA ILE A 6 -9.88 -13.94 4.96
C ILE A 6 -8.73 -13.06 4.49
N LEU A 7 -8.48 -11.93 5.15
CA LEU A 7 -7.34 -11.07 4.86
C LEU A 7 -6.01 -11.83 4.96
N GLU A 8 -5.86 -12.68 5.99
CA GLU A 8 -4.69 -13.53 6.15
C GLU A 8 -4.55 -14.53 5.00
N LYS A 9 -5.64 -15.21 4.62
CA LYS A 9 -5.61 -16.15 3.47
C LYS A 9 -5.23 -15.46 2.17
N CYS A 10 -5.71 -14.24 1.94
CA CYS A 10 -5.37 -13.44 0.76
C CYS A 10 -3.89 -13.09 0.76
N PHE A 11 -3.40 -12.56 1.89
CA PHE A 11 -1.99 -12.27 2.09
C PHE A 11 -1.09 -13.47 1.78
N GLN A 12 -1.40 -14.63 2.37
CA GLN A 12 -0.64 -15.87 2.14
C GLN A 12 -0.68 -16.32 0.68
N ALA A 13 -1.79 -16.11 -0.03
CA ALA A 13 -1.90 -16.41 -1.46
C ALA A 13 -1.04 -15.45 -2.31
N TYR A 14 -0.95 -14.17 -1.92
CA TYR A 14 -0.15 -13.17 -2.62
C TYR A 14 1.33 -13.36 -2.46
N ILE A 15 1.82 -13.56 -1.24
CA ILE A 15 3.26 -13.76 -1.02
C ILE A 15 3.78 -15.06 -1.64
N LYS A 16 2.92 -16.09 -1.74
CA LYS A 16 3.31 -17.39 -2.29
C LYS A 16 3.57 -17.35 -3.81
N ASP A 17 2.82 -16.52 -4.53
CA ASP A 17 2.87 -16.46 -6.00
C ASP A 17 2.63 -15.02 -6.49
N LEU A 18 3.41 -14.08 -5.97
CA LEU A 18 3.22 -12.66 -6.28
C LEU A 18 3.21 -12.34 -7.79
N PRO A 19 4.09 -12.92 -8.64
CA PRO A 19 4.09 -12.64 -10.08
C PRO A 19 2.78 -12.99 -10.78
N ARG A 20 2.00 -13.95 -10.24
CA ARG A 20 0.68 -14.29 -10.77
C ARG A 20 -0.37 -13.21 -10.49
N TRP A 21 -0.27 -12.55 -9.35
CA TRP A 21 -1.25 -11.55 -8.90
C TRP A 21 -0.84 -10.13 -9.31
N LEU A 22 0.45 -9.88 -9.41
CA LEU A 22 1.02 -8.58 -9.76
C LEU A 22 2.15 -8.78 -10.80
N PRO A 23 1.80 -8.90 -12.08
CA PRO A 23 2.77 -9.12 -13.16
C PRO A 23 3.78 -7.99 -13.31
N GLU A 24 3.41 -6.77 -12.92
CA GLU A 24 4.29 -5.59 -12.94
C GLU A 24 5.39 -5.65 -11.86
N GLY A 25 5.22 -6.54 -10.89
CA GLY A 25 6.18 -6.73 -9.81
C GLY A 25 6.11 -5.66 -8.73
N ILE A 26 7.15 -5.61 -7.90
CA ILE A 26 7.25 -4.69 -6.77
C ILE A 26 8.01 -3.44 -7.22
N VAL A 27 7.45 -2.27 -6.95
CA VAL A 27 8.08 -0.98 -7.25
C VAL A 27 9.09 -0.64 -6.16
N ASP A 28 10.37 -0.48 -6.51
CA ASP A 28 11.37 0.02 -5.57
C ASP A 28 11.25 1.52 -5.36
N VAL A 29 11.18 1.94 -4.10
CA VAL A 29 11.17 3.36 -3.73
C VAL A 29 12.60 3.88 -3.69
N ASP A 30 12.92 4.76 -4.63
CA ASP A 30 14.20 5.43 -4.75
C ASP A 30 14.04 6.97 -4.80
N LEU A 31 15.17 7.68 -4.92
CA LEU A 31 15.17 9.15 -5.00
C LEU A 31 14.36 9.66 -6.20
N LYS A 32 14.39 8.94 -7.33
CA LYS A 32 13.70 9.35 -8.55
C LYS A 32 12.19 9.28 -8.34
N LEU A 33 11.68 8.17 -7.81
CA LEU A 33 10.27 7.99 -7.49
C LEU A 33 9.78 9.04 -6.49
N LEU A 34 10.55 9.30 -5.43
CA LEU A 34 10.20 10.34 -4.47
C LEU A 34 10.15 11.74 -5.11
N ASN A 35 11.03 12.02 -6.07
CA ASN A 35 11.00 13.28 -6.82
C ASN A 35 9.78 13.36 -7.74
N ASP A 36 9.49 12.28 -8.47
CA ASP A 36 8.36 12.18 -9.40
C ASP A 36 7.02 12.34 -8.66
N PHE A 37 6.93 11.82 -7.43
CA PHE A 37 5.77 12.03 -6.55
C PHE A 37 5.75 13.38 -5.85
N ASN A 38 6.73 14.24 -6.11
CA ASN A 38 6.91 15.54 -5.44
C ASN A 38 7.02 15.41 -3.91
N LEU A 39 7.48 14.26 -3.41
CA LEU A 39 7.62 13.96 -1.97
C LEU A 39 8.92 14.51 -1.37
N LEU A 40 9.84 15.00 -2.22
CA LEU A 40 11.09 15.65 -1.81
C LEU A 40 10.90 17.13 -1.43
N ASN A 41 9.91 17.80 -2.04
CA ASN A 41 9.67 19.22 -1.83
C ASN A 41 8.96 19.45 -0.49
N TYR A 42 9.77 19.62 0.54
CA TYR A 42 9.34 19.86 1.91
C TYR A 42 8.89 21.31 2.08
N HIS A 43 7.59 21.56 1.87
CA HIS A 43 6.92 22.66 2.56
C HIS A 43 5.81 22.08 3.44
N ASP A 44 5.83 22.55 4.68
CA ASP A 44 4.94 22.28 5.80
C ASP A 44 3.47 22.48 5.39
N ASP A 45 2.89 21.52 4.69
CA ASP A 45 1.47 21.52 4.40
C ASP A 45 0.76 21.08 5.68
N LYS A 46 0.55 22.05 6.57
CA LYS A 46 -0.47 22.00 7.63
C LYS A 46 -1.90 21.82 7.07
N ARG A 47 -2.03 21.62 5.75
CA ARG A 47 -3.21 21.27 4.97
C ARG A 47 -3.18 19.85 4.42
N HIS A 48 -2.19 19.02 4.76
CA HIS A 48 -2.25 17.62 4.42
C HIS A 48 -3.35 16.99 5.27
N ASP A 49 -4.55 16.92 4.72
CA ASP A 49 -5.64 16.14 5.30
C ASP A 49 -5.28 14.68 5.06
N PRO A 50 -4.85 13.92 6.09
CA PRO A 50 -4.61 12.49 6.00
C PRO A 50 -5.95 11.74 6.01
N SER A 51 -7.00 12.30 5.38
CA SER A 51 -8.36 11.75 5.41
C SER A 51 -8.38 10.28 4.96
N LEU A 52 -7.54 9.94 3.98
CA LEU A 52 -7.36 8.58 3.48
C LEU A 52 -6.81 7.60 4.52
N THR A 53 -5.85 8.03 5.37
CA THR A 53 -5.22 7.14 6.37
C THR A 53 -5.92 7.12 7.73
N ARG A 54 -6.82 8.08 8.00
CA ARG A 54 -7.51 8.24 9.30
C ARG A 54 -8.51 7.14 9.65
N TYR A 55 -9.01 6.39 8.66
CA TYR A 55 -10.09 5.42 8.85
C TYR A 55 -9.65 3.96 8.78
N PHE A 56 -8.34 3.70 8.80
CA PHE A 56 -7.85 2.33 8.84
C PHE A 56 -7.98 1.72 10.23
N HIS A 57 -8.57 0.53 10.28
CA HIS A 57 -8.38 -0.41 11.37
C HIS A 57 -7.00 -1.06 11.22
N VAL A 58 -6.22 -1.01 12.30
CA VAL A 58 -4.86 -1.54 12.36
C VAL A 58 -4.87 -2.89 13.05
N ILE A 59 -4.30 -3.90 12.40
CA ILE A 59 -4.08 -5.23 12.94
C ILE A 59 -2.57 -5.52 12.88
N GLU A 60 -1.94 -5.63 14.04
CA GLU A 60 -0.51 -5.87 14.15
C GLU A 60 -0.24 -7.33 14.51
N THR A 61 0.71 -7.94 13.80
CA THR A 61 1.27 -9.25 14.15
C THR A 61 2.80 -9.14 14.23
N GLN A 62 3.46 -10.22 14.62
CA GLN A 62 4.93 -10.27 14.61
C GLN A 62 5.51 -10.17 13.20
N GLU A 63 4.74 -10.55 12.19
CA GLU A 63 5.19 -10.64 10.80
C GLU A 63 4.87 -9.38 9.99
N LYS A 64 3.77 -8.69 10.32
CA LYS A 64 3.26 -7.57 9.52
C LYS A 64 2.31 -6.66 10.26
N ILE A 65 2.08 -5.49 9.68
CA ILE A 65 0.96 -4.61 10.01
C ILE A 65 -0.05 -4.70 8.87
N THR A 66 -1.32 -4.91 9.19
CA THR A 66 -2.43 -4.85 8.24
C THR A 66 -3.27 -3.63 8.52
N LEU A 67 -3.48 -2.79 7.52
CA LEU A 67 -4.40 -1.66 7.55
C LEU A 67 -5.62 -2.03 6.71
N VAL A 68 -6.83 -1.96 7.28
CA VAL A 68 -8.08 -2.21 6.54
C VAL A 68 -9.13 -1.13 6.80
N ASN A 69 -9.77 -0.64 5.73
CA ASN A 69 -10.97 0.18 5.77
C ASN A 69 -11.95 -0.32 4.70
N ASP A 70 -13.04 0.42 4.43
CA ASP A 70 -14.03 0.00 3.44
C ASP A 70 -13.49 -0.08 2.01
N ASP A 71 -12.48 0.73 1.67
CA ASP A 71 -11.96 0.87 0.30
C ASP A 71 -10.70 0.03 0.05
N PHE A 72 -9.87 -0.18 1.07
CA PHE A 72 -8.51 -0.69 0.93
C PHE A 72 -8.15 -1.72 1.99
N VAL A 73 -7.26 -2.62 1.58
CA VAL A 73 -6.47 -3.49 2.47
C VAL A 73 -5.00 -3.28 2.13
N VAL A 74 -4.20 -2.96 3.14
CA VAL A 74 -2.76 -2.75 3.00
C VAL A 74 -2.01 -3.69 3.94
N TRP A 75 -1.03 -4.40 3.42
CA TRP A 75 -0.11 -5.21 4.22
C TRP A 75 1.28 -4.62 4.18
N ILE A 76 1.82 -4.27 5.35
CA ILE A 76 3.17 -3.74 5.55
C ILE A 76 4.01 -4.83 6.21
N VAL A 77 4.95 -5.39 5.47
CA VAL A 77 5.77 -6.54 5.83
C VAL A 77 7.23 -6.10 5.97
N PRO A 78 7.75 -5.92 7.18
CA PRO A 78 9.16 -5.65 7.42
C PRO A 78 9.98 -6.94 7.27
N GLU A 79 11.08 -6.86 6.54
CA GLU A 79 12.05 -7.94 6.34
C GLU A 79 13.50 -7.47 6.50
N GLN A 80 14.40 -8.43 6.72
CA GLN A 80 15.84 -8.21 6.78
C GLN A 80 16.52 -9.03 5.69
N ILE A 81 17.02 -8.36 4.65
CA ILE A 81 17.66 -9.01 3.50
C ILE A 81 19.11 -8.57 3.45
N GLY A 82 20.04 -9.52 3.64
CA GLY A 82 21.47 -9.24 3.59
C GLY A 82 21.95 -8.19 4.62
N GLY A 83 21.25 -8.07 5.76
CA GLY A 83 21.53 -7.06 6.79
C GLY A 83 20.95 -5.67 6.51
N VAL A 84 20.19 -5.51 5.43
CA VAL A 84 19.46 -4.30 5.09
C VAL A 84 17.98 -4.48 5.46
N SER A 85 17.45 -3.49 6.18
CA SER A 85 16.02 -3.41 6.49
C SER A 85 15.24 -3.06 5.23
N VAL A 86 14.33 -3.94 4.81
CA VAL A 86 13.42 -3.75 3.68
C VAL A 86 11.99 -3.81 4.20
N THR A 87 11.10 -2.98 3.67
CA THR A 87 9.67 -3.05 4.00
C THR A 87 8.90 -3.16 2.70
N TYR A 88 8.17 -4.27 2.55
CA TYR A 88 7.22 -4.49 1.47
C TYR A 88 5.86 -3.97 1.87
N THR A 89 5.22 -3.19 1.00
CA THR A 89 3.86 -2.71 1.20
C THR A 89 3.02 -3.17 0.03
N LEU A 90 2.05 -4.04 0.30
CA LEU A 90 1.08 -4.53 -0.68
C LEU A 90 -0.23 -3.75 -0.50
N VAL A 91 -0.79 -3.23 -1.58
CA VAL A 91 -2.02 -2.43 -1.58
C VAL A 91 -3.07 -3.14 -2.42
N ALA A 92 -4.22 -3.39 -1.82
CA ALA A 92 -5.36 -4.03 -2.46
C ALA A 92 -6.64 -3.22 -2.26
N ILE A 93 -7.55 -3.28 -3.23
CA ILE A 93 -8.91 -2.73 -3.10
C ILE A 93 -9.77 -3.73 -2.33
N ASN A 94 -10.49 -3.27 -1.31
CA ASN A 94 -11.31 -4.10 -0.43
C ASN A 94 -12.68 -4.44 -1.07
N GLN A 95 -12.72 -5.49 -1.88
CA GLN A 95 -13.97 -5.98 -2.47
C GLN A 95 -14.65 -7.04 -1.58
N GLU A 96 -15.97 -7.20 -1.69
CA GLU A 96 -16.83 -8.00 -0.78
C GLU A 96 -16.41 -9.47 -0.56
N LYS A 97 -15.62 -10.08 -1.46
CA LYS A 97 -15.25 -11.51 -1.37
C LYS A 97 -13.75 -11.75 -1.25
N PHE A 98 -12.94 -10.94 -1.92
CA PHE A 98 -11.50 -11.11 -2.00
C PHE A 98 -10.89 -9.75 -2.37
N PRO A 99 -10.05 -9.14 -1.52
CA PRO A 99 -9.41 -7.88 -1.85
C PRO A 99 -8.60 -8.06 -3.13
N ARG A 100 -8.72 -7.18 -4.13
CA ARG A 100 -7.97 -7.29 -5.39
C ARG A 100 -6.62 -6.59 -5.22
N LEU A 101 -5.51 -7.31 -5.34
CA LEU A 101 -4.18 -6.71 -5.27
C LEU A 101 -3.98 -5.76 -6.45
N GLU A 102 -3.69 -4.49 -6.15
CA GLU A 102 -3.47 -3.45 -7.17
C GLU A 102 -2.00 -3.21 -7.41
N MET A 103 -1.21 -3.14 -6.33
CA MET A 103 0.20 -2.83 -6.44
C MET A 103 0.98 -3.27 -5.21
N ALA A 104 2.30 -3.27 -5.35
CA ALA A 104 3.22 -3.44 -4.24
C ALA A 104 4.44 -2.53 -4.42
N PHE A 105 4.97 -2.00 -3.32
CA PHE A 105 6.22 -1.26 -3.34
C PHE A 105 7.14 -1.69 -2.20
N ALA A 106 8.45 -1.51 -2.40
CA ALA A 106 9.47 -1.81 -1.42
C ALA A 106 10.25 -0.54 -1.05
N THR A 107 10.44 -0.31 0.24
CA THR A 107 11.38 0.71 0.75
C THR A 107 12.55 0.02 1.42
N SER A 108 13.77 0.44 1.11
CA SER A 108 14.99 -0.13 1.71
C SER A 108 15.97 0.96 2.15
N GLY A 109 16.89 0.61 3.06
CA GLY A 109 17.96 1.49 3.51
C GLY A 109 17.44 2.84 4.05
N VAL A 110 17.97 3.95 3.52
CA VAL A 110 17.61 5.32 3.96
C VAL A 110 16.16 5.71 3.67
N TYR A 111 15.50 5.03 2.74
CA TYR A 111 14.12 5.28 2.38
C TYR A 111 13.14 4.50 3.28
N ASN A 112 13.63 3.48 4.00
CA ASN A 112 12.84 2.64 4.89
C ASN A 112 12.60 3.30 6.26
N THR A 113 11.89 4.43 6.24
CA THR A 113 11.40 5.10 7.45
C THR A 113 9.88 5.08 7.45
N SER A 114 9.25 4.90 8.61
CA SER A 114 7.78 4.87 8.72
C SER A 114 7.13 6.10 8.08
N ARG A 115 7.75 7.28 8.22
CA ARG A 115 7.27 8.53 7.62
C ARG A 115 7.26 8.47 6.09
N LEU A 116 8.32 7.95 5.46
CA LEU A 116 8.38 7.84 4.00
C LEU A 116 7.46 6.75 3.48
N VAL A 117 7.42 5.58 4.14
CA VAL A 117 6.50 4.49 3.81
C VAL A 117 5.07 4.99 3.78
N LEU A 118 4.62 5.68 4.83
CA LEU A 118 3.25 6.19 4.91
C LEU A 118 2.95 7.28 3.87
N ARG A 119 3.90 8.16 3.55
CA ARG A 119 3.70 9.18 2.51
C ARG A 119 3.59 8.60 1.12
N VAL A 120 4.43 7.61 0.81
CA VAL A 120 4.37 6.87 -0.45
C VAL A 120 3.05 6.13 -0.53
N LEU A 121 2.63 5.47 0.56
CA LEU A 121 1.33 4.82 0.65
C LEU A 121 0.18 5.81 0.41
N GLU A 122 0.15 6.95 1.09
CA GLU A 122 -0.90 7.97 0.93
C GLU A 122 -1.03 8.45 -0.52
N LYS A 123 0.11 8.66 -1.20
CA LYS A 123 0.15 9.05 -2.60
C LYS A 123 -0.47 7.98 -3.50
N TYR A 124 -0.10 6.71 -3.29
CA TYR A 124 -0.66 5.59 -4.05
C TYR A 124 -2.14 5.35 -3.76
N LEU A 125 -2.57 5.39 -2.50
CA LEU A 125 -3.99 5.25 -2.15
C LEU A 125 -4.85 6.29 -2.87
N LYS A 126 -4.37 7.54 -2.92
CA LYS A 126 -5.04 8.61 -3.66
C LYS A 126 -5.11 8.33 -5.17
N GLU A 127 -4.01 7.92 -5.80
CA GLU A 127 -3.99 7.63 -7.23
C GLU A 127 -4.87 6.43 -7.59
N ILE A 128 -4.86 5.37 -6.77
CA ILE A 128 -5.73 4.21 -6.97
C ILE A 128 -7.19 4.61 -6.84
N GLN A 129 -7.55 5.41 -5.83
CA GLN A 129 -8.91 5.89 -5.64
C GLN A 129 -9.38 6.72 -6.85
N GLU A 130 -8.58 7.70 -7.29
CA GLU A 130 -8.90 8.55 -8.44
C GLU A 130 -9.11 7.71 -9.72
N ASN A 131 -8.28 6.67 -9.91
CA ASN A 131 -8.43 5.75 -11.04
C ASN A 131 -9.70 4.91 -10.96
N GLU A 132 -10.04 4.36 -9.79
CA GLU A 132 -11.25 3.56 -9.60
C GLU A 132 -12.53 4.40 -9.77
N GLU A 133 -12.55 5.63 -9.28
CA GLU A 133 -13.66 6.57 -9.49
C GLU A 133 -13.85 6.86 -11.00
N MET A 134 -12.76 7.07 -11.73
CA MET A 134 -12.78 7.27 -13.19
C MET A 134 -13.29 6.03 -13.93
N LEU A 135 -12.82 4.83 -13.58
CA LEU A 135 -13.26 3.58 -14.20
C LEU A 135 -14.75 3.31 -13.96
N ASN A 136 -15.24 3.56 -12.74
CA ASN A 136 -16.64 3.40 -12.40
C ASN A 136 -17.53 4.37 -13.19
N SER A 137 -17.05 5.57 -13.50
CA SER A 137 -17.79 6.53 -14.33
C SER A 137 -18.04 6.02 -15.77
N TYR A 138 -17.10 5.25 -16.34
CA TYR A 138 -17.24 4.68 -17.69
C TYR A 138 -18.13 3.44 -17.74
N GLN A 139 -18.31 2.73 -16.63
CA GLN A 139 -19.18 1.54 -16.57
C GLN A 139 -20.64 1.88 -16.30
N ALA A 140 -20.93 3.12 -15.90
CA ALA A 140 -22.27 3.62 -15.61
C ALA A 140 -22.98 4.26 -16.83
N GLU A 141 -22.28 4.41 -17.97
CA GLU A 141 -22.82 4.80 -19.28
C GLU A 141 -23.21 3.58 -20.14
#